data_AF-A0AAV9TDQ3-F1
#
_entry.id   AF-A0AAV9TDQ3-F1
#
_cell.length_a   1.000
_cell.length_b   1.000
_cell.length_c   1.000
_cell.angle_alpha   90.00
_cell.angle_beta   90.00
_cell.angle_gamma   90.00
#
_symmetry.space_group_name_H-M   'P 1'
#
loop_
_entity.id
_entity.type
_entity.pdbx_description
1 polymer ?
#
loop_
_entity_poly.entity_id
_entity_poly.type
_entity_poly.pdbx_seq_one_letter_code
_entity_poly.pdbx_strand_id
1 'polypeptide(L)' 'MIEFFIVIPVIAALVPFFLSLIGFGPAGPVAGSWAAWWQSFYGGAVPGGGFFAYLQHIAMTWQI' A
#
# COMPACT_ATOMS: atom_id res chain seq x y z
N MET A 1 -0.18 -23.00 18.16
CA MET A 1 0.77 -21.90 18.47
C MET A 1 1.75 -21.61 17.32
N ILE A 2 2.22 -22.63 16.60
CA ILE A 2 3.13 -22.52 15.43
C ILE A 2 2.52 -21.83 14.20
N GLU A 3 1.22 -21.98 13.98
CA GLU A 3 0.47 -21.39 12.84
C GLU A 3 0.72 -19.88 12.68
N PHE A 4 0.71 -19.11 13.78
CA PHE A 4 0.93 -17.66 13.74
C PHE A 4 2.32 -17.28 13.27
N PHE A 5 3.32 -18.13 13.51
CA PHE A 5 4.70 -17.92 13.09
C PHE A 5 4.87 -18.04 11.57
N ILE A 6 3.94 -18.70 10.89
CA ILE A 6 3.93 -18.85 9.43
C ILE A 6 2.99 -17.82 8.80
N VAL A 7 1.77 -17.69 9.33
CA VAL A 7 0.74 -16.84 8.72
C VAL A 7 1.11 -15.35 8.74
N ILE A 8 1.66 -14.84 9.85
CA ILE A 8 2.00 -13.42 9.99
C ILE A 8 3.07 -12.98 8.97
N PRO A 9 4.24 -13.64 8.85
CA PRO A 9 5.26 -13.21 7.89
C PRO A 9 4.80 -13.39 6.44
N VAL A 10 4.00 -14.42 6.14
CA VAL A 10 3.43 -14.59 4.79
C VAL A 10 2.52 -13.41 4.45
N ILE A 11 1.61 -13.03 5.35
CA ILE A 11 0.75 -11.85 5.13
C ILE A 11 1.60 -10.58 5.02
N ALA A 12 2.60 -10.40 5.89
CA ALA A 12 3.49 -9.24 5.87
C ALA A 12 4.26 -9.11 4.54
N ALA A 13 4.57 -10.21 3.86
CA ALA A 13 5.18 -10.22 2.53
C ALA A 13 4.16 -10.03 1.39
N LEU A 14 2.93 -10.54 1.54
CA LEU A 14 1.89 -10.42 0.52
C LEU A 14 1.34 -9.00 0.40
N VAL A 15 1.18 -8.29 1.53
CA VAL A 15 0.69 -6.91 1.53
C VAL A 15 1.50 -5.99 0.60
N PRO A 16 2.84 -5.86 0.75
CA PRO A 16 3.63 -5.03 -0.16
C PRO A 16 3.57 -5.53 -1.61
N PHE A 17 3.57 -6.85 -1.84
CA PHE A 17 3.44 -7.40 -3.20
C PHE A 17 2.15 -6.96 -3.91
N PHE A 18 1.00 -7.00 -3.23
CA PHE A 18 -0.25 -6.55 -3.82
C PHE A 18 -0.33 -5.04 -3.97
N LEU A 19 0.28 -4.28 -3.04
CA LEU A 19 0.34 -2.83 -3.13
C LEU A 19 1.14 -2.36 -4.35
N SER A 20 2.27 -2.99 -4.67
CA SER A 20 3.02 -2.66 -5.89
C SER A 20 2.23 -3.02 -7.15
N LEU A 21 1.53 -4.16 -7.13
CA LEU A 21 0.73 -4.63 -8.26
C LEU A 21 -0.39 -3.65 -8.65
N ILE A 22 -1.04 -3.03 -7.65
CA ILE A 22 -2.11 -2.04 -7.89
C ILE A 22 -1.57 -0.62 -8.09
N GLY A 23 -0.26 -0.43 -7.97
CA GLY A 23 0.45 0.79 -8.33
C GLY A 23 0.77 1.75 -7.18
N PHE A 24 0.91 1.26 -5.95
CA PHE A 24 1.66 2.00 -4.93
C PHE A 24 3.16 1.84 -5.19
N GLY A 25 3.91 2.94 -5.15
CA GLY A 25 5.35 2.96 -5.32
C GLY A 25 6.07 3.69 -4.18
N PRO A 26 7.40 3.85 -4.29
CA PRO A 26 8.25 4.33 -3.19
C PRO A 26 8.10 5.83 -2.94
N ALA A 27 7.59 6.58 -3.91
CA ALA A 27 7.26 8.00 -3.80
C ALA A 27 5.75 8.27 -3.61
N GLY A 28 4.92 7.22 -3.61
CA GLY A 28 3.46 7.30 -3.66
C GLY A 28 2.87 6.57 -4.86
N PRO A 29 1.58 6.79 -5.17
CA PRO A 29 0.90 6.10 -6.27
C PRO A 29 1.52 6.42 -7.63
N VAL A 30 1.77 5.37 -8.41
CA VAL A 30 2.32 5.47 -9.77
C VAL A 30 1.27 6.09 -10.69
N ALA A 31 1.64 7.12 -11.46
CA ALA A 31 0.73 7.80 -12.36
C ALA A 31 0.11 6.82 -13.38
N GLY A 32 -1.21 6.93 -13.59
CA GLY A 32 -1.96 6.04 -14.48
C GLY A 32 -2.29 4.65 -13.89
N SER A 33 -1.85 4.36 -12.67
CA SER A 33 -2.22 3.12 -11.98
C SER A 33 -3.61 3.16 -11.36
N TRP A 34 -4.08 1.99 -10.92
CA TRP A 34 -5.32 1.88 -10.14
C TRP A 34 -5.24 2.67 -8.83
N ALA A 35 -4.11 2.63 -8.13
CA ALA A 35 -3.89 3.43 -6.91
C ALA A 35 -3.98 4.94 -7.18
N ALA A 36 -3.48 5.43 -8.32
CA ALA A 36 -3.60 6.83 -8.70
C ALA A 36 -5.05 7.21 -9.05
N TRP A 37 -5.79 6.32 -9.71
CA TRP A 37 -7.22 6.50 -9.92
C TRP A 37 -7.98 6.54 -8.59
N TRP A 38 -7.67 5.66 -7.65
CA TRP A 38 -8.29 5.69 -6.32
C TRP A 38 -7.93 6.98 -5.55
N GLN A 39 -6.68 7.45 -5.65
CA GLN A 39 -6.27 8.72 -5.05
C GLN A 39 -7.09 9.90 -5.59
N SER A 40 -7.53 9.85 -6.85
CA SER A 40 -8.29 10.94 -7.48
C SER A 40 -9.64 11.24 -6.78
N PHE A 41 -10.24 10.26 -6.10
CA PHE A 41 -11.46 10.47 -5.30
C PHE A 41 -11.24 11.38 -4.09
N TYR A 42 -9.99 11.53 -3.64
CA TYR A 42 -9.64 12.44 -2.55
C TYR A 42 -9.43 13.89 -3.02
N GLY A 43 -9.66 14.20 -4.31
CA GLY A 43 -9.65 15.58 -4.82
C GLY A 43 -8.32 16.31 -4.68
N GLY A 44 -7.21 15.58 -4.60
CA GLY A 44 -5.86 16.13 -4.47
C GLY A 44 -5.31 16.20 -3.04
N ALA A 45 -6.10 15.88 -2.01
CA ALA A 45 -5.64 15.84 -0.63
C ALA A 45 -6.08 14.55 0.07
N VAL A 46 -5.15 13.59 0.19
CA VAL A 46 -5.40 12.38 0.98
C VAL A 46 -5.35 12.76 2.47
N PRO A 47 -6.40 12.48 3.26
CA PRO A 47 -6.37 12.74 4.69
C PRO A 47 -5.28 11.89 5.36
N GLY A 48 -4.38 12.56 6.09
CA GLY A 48 -3.36 11.91 6.89
C GLY A 48 -3.99 10.98 7.93
N GLY A 49 -3.42 9.78 8.09
CA GLY A 49 -3.96 8.75 8.99
C GLY A 49 -5.17 7.98 8.44
N GLY A 50 -5.66 8.31 7.25
CA GLY A 50 -6.68 7.53 6.55
C GLY A 50 -6.13 6.21 5.99
N PHE A 51 -7.03 5.31 5.61
CA PHE A 51 -6.66 3.98 5.10
C PHE A 51 -5.71 4.04 3.88
N PHE A 52 -5.99 4.92 2.93
CA PHE A 52 -5.10 5.13 1.77
C PHE A 52 -3.70 5.58 2.20
N ALA A 53 -3.62 6.56 3.11
CA ALA A 53 -2.35 7.06 3.63
C ALA A 53 -1.55 5.97 4.36
N TYR A 54 -2.23 5.05 5.05
CA TYR A 54 -1.59 3.91 5.70
C TYR A 54 -1.02 2.91 4.68
N LEU A 55 -1.77 2.57 3.63
CA LEU A 55 -1.27 1.71 2.55
C LEU A 55 -0.10 2.36 1.79
N GLN A 56 -0.20 3.66 1.52
CA GLN A 56 0.89 4.43 0.93
C GLN A 56 2.13 4.42 1.84
N HIS A 57 1.95 4.61 3.15
CA HIS A 57 3.05 4.55 4.11
C HIS A 57 3.74 3.17 4.12
N ILE A 58 2.97 2.07 4.07
CA ILE A 58 3.53 0.73 3.94
C ILE A 58 4.39 0.65 2.68
N ALA A 59 3.83 0.97 1.51
CA ALA A 59 4.57 0.86 0.24
C ALA A 59 5.87 1.68 0.25
N MET A 60 5.82 2.92 0.75
CA MET A 60 6.99 3.79 0.87
C MET A 60 8.02 3.24 1.88
N THR A 61 7.58 2.63 2.99
CA THR A 61 8.49 2.05 3.99
C THR A 61 9.21 0.82 3.46
N TRP A 62 8.51 -0.03 2.69
CA TRP A 62 9.08 -1.23 2.09
C TRP A 62 9.83 -0.96 0.77
N GLN A 63 9.85 0.29 0.30
CA GLN A 63 10.57 0.74 -0.91
C GLN A 63 10.20 -0.10 -2.15
N ILE A 64 8.92 -0.48 -2.23
CA ILE A 64 8.34 -1.24 -3.34
C ILE A 64 7.80 -0.33 -4.44
#